data_AF-A0A372QXF1-F1
#
_entry.id   AF-A0A372QXF1-F1
#
_cell.length_a   1.000
_cell.length_b   1.000
_cell.length_c   1.000
_cell.angle_alpha   90.00
_cell.angle_beta   90.00
_cell.angle_gamma   90.00
#
_symmetry.space_group_name_H-M   'P 1'
#
loop_
_entity.id
_entity.type
_entity.pdbx_description
1 polymer ?
#
loop_
_entity_poly.entity_id
_entity_poly.type
_entity_poly.pdbx_seq_one_letter_code
_entity_poly.pdbx_strand_id
1 'polypeptide(L)'
;MGNLLVNWVAKIQLLPHEADRDLLSLTALHYLLKKTYCTDKSFGTYELTLFEYTLVKAKYTVLEEKIGLKNDPYDMKYDSNVIERIKERLTPLLPYIDLRIIDPDEIVNKLEPLFPSEMITDAYRFRIEKKHEKLQPMRGRLIFKWKNFGNDLWQAENRLYISNNGFTIGADPKLKNYKSIMGDLTIKGKGIHRWDILVVNLNDTIYIGICGFEEEFNKPGDKGFHGWALGSDGYIYNKRDWKWNSSVYKIGDVINIIVDMDSNHCYFGVNNNIRYENFGHSFPDEIYPFVSLKRGSKLRLISY
;
A
#
# COMPACT_ATOMS: atom_id res chain seq x y z
N MET A 1 3.42 22.00 -15.19
CA MET A 1 3.26 22.05 -13.72
C MET A 1 2.14 21.12 -13.21
N GLY A 2 0.97 21.03 -13.84
CA GLY A 2 -0.16 20.18 -13.41
C GLY A 2 0.13 18.67 -13.26
N ASN A 3 0.97 18.07 -14.11
CA ASN A 3 1.30 16.64 -14.01
C ASN A 3 2.14 16.30 -12.76
N LEU A 4 2.95 17.23 -12.26
CA LEU A 4 3.79 16.98 -11.09
C LEU A 4 2.92 16.91 -9.82
N LEU A 5 2.00 17.86 -9.65
CA LEU A 5 1.08 17.88 -8.51
C LEU A 5 0.17 16.64 -8.49
N VAL A 6 -0.40 16.28 -9.64
CA VAL A 6 -1.21 15.06 -9.77
C VAL A 6 -0.41 13.83 -9.32
N ASN A 7 0.83 13.67 -9.81
CA ASN A 7 1.68 12.54 -9.43
C ASN A 7 2.00 12.54 -7.93
N TRP A 8 2.09 13.70 -7.28
CA TRP A 8 2.35 13.79 -5.84
C TRP A 8 1.11 13.43 -5.02
N VAL A 9 -0.05 14.00 -5.36
CA VAL A 9 -1.31 13.75 -4.67
C VAL A 9 -1.73 12.29 -4.84
N ALA A 10 -1.52 11.70 -6.02
CA ALA A 10 -1.80 10.28 -6.28
C ALA A 10 -1.03 9.32 -5.36
N LYS A 11 0.06 9.77 -4.71
CA LYS A 11 0.87 8.96 -3.79
C LYS A 11 0.45 9.09 -2.33
N ILE A 12 -0.51 9.96 -2.03
CA ILE A 12 -1.06 10.14 -0.69
C ILE A 12 -2.17 9.09 -0.52
N GLN A 13 -2.16 8.38 0.61
CA GLN A 13 -3.26 7.47 0.93
C GLN A 13 -4.53 8.29 1.21
N LEU A 14 -5.63 7.94 0.55
CA LEU A 14 -6.93 8.54 0.78
C LEU A 14 -7.67 7.68 1.81
N LEU A 15 -7.96 8.29 2.96
CA LEU A 15 -8.52 7.61 4.13
C LEU A 15 -10.02 7.90 4.23
N PRO A 16 -10.91 6.90 4.07
CA PRO A 16 -12.36 7.14 4.08
C PRO A 16 -12.86 7.84 5.36
N HIS A 17 -12.25 7.55 6.50
CA HIS A 17 -12.63 8.14 7.78
C HIS A 17 -12.23 9.62 7.94
N GLU A 18 -11.40 10.15 7.05
CA GLU A 18 -10.99 11.56 6.99
C GLU A 18 -11.60 12.32 5.80
N ALA A 19 -12.30 11.62 4.90
CA ALA A 19 -12.76 12.17 3.62
C ALA A 19 -13.75 13.35 3.76
N ASP A 20 -14.44 13.45 4.89
CA ASP A 20 -15.37 14.53 5.24
C ASP A 20 -14.69 15.72 5.96
N ARG A 21 -13.37 15.65 6.18
CA ARG A 21 -12.58 16.67 6.89
C ARG A 21 -11.38 17.17 6.10
N ASP A 22 -10.88 16.39 5.16
CA ASP A 22 -9.76 16.80 4.33
C ASP A 22 -10.14 17.90 3.32
N LEU A 23 -9.12 18.48 2.67
CA LEU A 23 -9.25 19.60 1.75
C LEU A 23 -9.43 19.18 0.28
N LEU A 24 -9.46 17.89 -0.05
CA LEU A 24 -9.57 17.43 -1.42
C LEU A 24 -11.03 17.49 -1.87
N SER A 25 -11.44 18.49 -2.65
CA SER A 25 -12.83 18.58 -3.12
C SER A 25 -13.21 17.44 -4.08
N LEU A 26 -14.52 17.15 -4.26
CA LEU A 26 -14.98 16.19 -5.26
C LEU A 26 -14.50 16.54 -6.68
N THR A 27 -14.47 17.83 -7.02
CA THR A 27 -13.95 18.29 -8.32
C THR A 27 -12.46 17.99 -8.48
N ALA A 28 -11.67 18.21 -7.42
CA ALA A 28 -10.25 17.89 -7.42
C ALA A 28 -10.01 16.36 -7.46
N LEU A 29 -10.82 15.58 -6.73
CA LEU A 29 -10.80 14.12 -6.78
C LEU A 29 -11.13 13.61 -8.19
N HIS A 30 -12.18 14.12 -8.83
CA HIS A 30 -12.51 13.77 -10.22
C HIS A 30 -11.34 14.05 -11.16
N TYR A 31 -10.72 15.23 -11.05
CA TYR A 31 -9.56 15.57 -11.86
C TYR A 31 -8.37 14.62 -11.60
N LEU A 32 -8.10 14.29 -10.33
CA LEU A 32 -7.06 13.34 -9.93
C LEU A 32 -7.31 11.96 -10.56
N LEU A 33 -8.50 11.40 -10.36
CA LEU A 33 -8.89 10.08 -10.86
C LEU A 33 -8.79 10.02 -12.39
N LYS A 34 -9.30 11.05 -13.08
CA LYS A 34 -9.21 11.16 -14.54
C LYS A 34 -7.78 11.15 -15.07
N LYS A 35 -6.82 11.67 -14.30
CA LYS A 35 -5.41 11.74 -14.70
C LYS A 35 -4.59 10.52 -14.30
N THR A 36 -5.09 9.69 -13.39
CA THR A 36 -4.37 8.50 -12.89
C THR A 36 -4.98 7.18 -13.37
N TYR A 37 -6.23 7.19 -13.85
CA TYR A 37 -6.89 6.01 -14.40
C TYR A 37 -6.21 5.52 -15.67
N CYS A 38 -6.08 4.18 -15.81
CA CYS A 38 -5.39 3.52 -16.92
C CYS A 38 -3.97 4.05 -17.19
N THR A 39 -3.24 4.41 -16.14
CA THR A 39 -1.81 4.73 -16.23
C THR A 39 -0.99 3.64 -15.56
N ASP A 40 0.26 3.46 -15.99
CA ASP A 40 1.19 2.52 -15.34
C ASP A 40 1.69 3.01 -13.97
N LYS A 41 1.17 4.15 -13.51
CA LYS A 41 1.62 4.81 -12.29
C LYS A 41 0.98 4.23 -11.05
N SER A 42 1.75 4.23 -9.98
CA SER A 42 1.26 3.85 -8.65
C SER A 42 0.23 4.86 -8.13
N PHE A 43 -0.85 4.33 -7.53
CA PHE A 43 -1.82 5.13 -6.78
C PHE A 43 -1.82 4.66 -5.33
N GLY A 44 -1.62 5.55 -4.36
CA GLY A 44 -1.35 5.19 -2.97
C GLY A 44 -2.54 4.69 -2.17
N THR A 45 -3.63 4.27 -2.81
CA THR A 45 -4.86 3.82 -2.15
C THR A 45 -5.41 2.60 -2.88
N TYR A 46 -5.77 1.56 -2.12
CA TYR A 46 -6.48 0.39 -2.66
C TYR A 46 -7.78 0.81 -3.35
N GLU A 47 -8.17 0.08 -4.39
CA GLU A 47 -9.26 0.50 -5.26
C GLU A 47 -10.62 0.51 -4.54
N LEU A 48 -10.86 -0.47 -3.64
CA LEU A 48 -12.06 -0.48 -2.79
C LEU A 48 -12.07 0.71 -1.81
N THR A 49 -10.95 0.95 -1.12
CA THR A 49 -10.80 2.08 -0.20
C THR A 49 -10.95 3.43 -0.91
N LEU A 50 -10.49 3.52 -2.16
CA LEU A 50 -10.68 4.69 -3.01
C LEU A 50 -12.17 4.94 -3.31
N PHE A 51 -12.94 3.88 -3.58
CA PHE A 51 -14.38 3.99 -3.72
C PHE A 51 -15.06 4.43 -2.41
N GLU A 52 -14.70 3.83 -1.29
CA GLU A 52 -15.24 4.20 0.03
C GLU A 52 -14.99 5.68 0.35
N TYR A 53 -13.76 6.15 0.12
CA TYR A 53 -13.38 7.55 0.25
C TYR A 53 -14.25 8.45 -0.64
N THR A 54 -14.46 8.04 -1.90
CA THR A 54 -15.29 8.76 -2.87
C THR A 54 -16.75 8.84 -2.41
N LEU A 55 -17.30 7.73 -1.89
CA LEU A 55 -18.67 7.63 -1.39
C LEU A 55 -18.88 8.51 -0.16
N VAL A 56 -17.97 8.47 0.81
CA VAL A 56 -18.01 9.36 1.98
C VAL A 56 -17.99 10.82 1.55
N LYS A 57 -17.13 11.20 0.61
CA LYS A 57 -17.06 12.58 0.14
C LYS A 57 -18.31 13.03 -0.62
N ALA A 58 -18.91 12.13 -1.41
CA ALA A 58 -20.18 12.38 -2.10
C ALA A 58 -21.33 12.61 -1.11
N LYS A 59 -21.44 11.75 -0.09
CA LYS A 59 -22.40 11.89 1.01
C LYS A 59 -22.21 13.20 1.77
N TYR A 60 -20.98 13.51 2.18
CA TYR A 60 -20.68 14.75 2.88
C TYR A 60 -21.09 16.00 2.07
N THR A 61 -20.90 15.97 0.74
CA THR A 61 -21.31 17.08 -0.14
C THR A 61 -22.83 17.27 -0.22
N VAL A 62 -23.62 16.24 0.06
CA VAL A 62 -25.10 16.29 0.01
C VAL A 62 -25.72 16.57 1.38
N LEU A 63 -25.16 15.94 2.42
CA LEU A 63 -25.67 15.96 3.80
C LEU A 63 -25.06 17.10 4.62
N GLU A 64 -23.83 17.52 4.31
CA GLU A 64 -23.01 18.45 5.11
C GLU A 64 -22.71 17.97 6.55
N GLU A 65 -22.96 16.69 6.82
CA GLU A 65 -22.74 16.05 8.12
C GLU A 65 -21.46 15.20 8.14
N LYS A 66 -20.71 15.27 9.26
CA LYS A 66 -19.51 14.45 9.45
C LYS A 66 -19.89 12.98 9.67
N ILE A 67 -19.59 12.14 8.69
CA ILE A 67 -19.93 10.71 8.62
C ILE A 67 -18.72 9.78 8.77
N GLY A 68 -17.48 10.25 8.54
CA GLY A 68 -16.29 9.41 8.39
C GLY A 68 -15.91 8.56 9.61
N LEU A 69 -16.32 8.95 10.82
CA LEU A 69 -16.06 8.18 12.06
C LEU A 69 -17.26 7.37 12.56
N LYS A 70 -18.47 7.60 12.04
CA LYS A 70 -19.70 7.17 12.71
C LYS A 70 -20.41 6.00 12.05
N ASN A 71 -20.26 5.81 10.73
CA ASN A 71 -21.10 4.88 9.99
C ASN A 71 -20.32 4.06 8.97
N ASP A 72 -20.84 2.86 8.70
CA ASP A 72 -20.50 2.09 7.51
C ASP A 72 -20.67 2.98 6.25
N PRO A 73 -19.61 3.19 5.43
CA PRO A 73 -19.70 3.98 4.20
C PRO A 73 -20.83 3.53 3.26
N TYR A 74 -21.27 2.27 3.34
CA TYR A 74 -22.33 1.71 2.49
C TYR A 74 -23.74 1.88 3.07
N ASP A 75 -23.90 2.37 4.31
CA ASP A 75 -25.23 2.62 4.88
C ASP A 75 -25.95 3.75 4.12
N MET A 76 -27.01 3.40 3.40
CA MET A 76 -27.79 4.31 2.55
C MET A 76 -29.23 4.44 3.04
N LYS A 77 -29.48 4.31 4.35
CA LYS A 77 -30.78 4.54 4.99
C LYS A 77 -31.17 6.02 5.04
N TYR A 78 -31.35 6.61 3.86
CA TYR A 78 -31.82 7.98 3.65
C TYR A 78 -33.10 7.97 2.80
N ASP A 79 -33.82 9.08 2.80
CA ASP A 79 -34.96 9.26 1.90
C ASP A 79 -34.50 9.21 0.42
N SER A 80 -35.39 8.76 -0.47
CA SER A 80 -35.06 8.53 -1.89
C SER A 80 -34.42 9.74 -2.58
N ASN A 81 -34.89 10.96 -2.28
CA ASN A 81 -34.33 12.20 -2.83
C ASN A 81 -32.86 12.42 -2.41
N VAL A 82 -32.51 12.08 -1.17
CA VAL A 82 -31.12 12.17 -0.67
C VAL A 82 -30.25 11.14 -1.38
N ILE A 83 -30.75 9.91 -1.55
CA ILE A 83 -30.05 8.84 -2.29
C ILE A 83 -29.77 9.27 -3.73
N GLU A 84 -30.75 9.86 -4.42
CA GLU A 84 -30.61 10.36 -5.79
C GLU A 84 -29.53 11.45 -5.89
N ARG A 85 -29.56 12.45 -5.00
CA ARG A 85 -28.54 13.50 -4.94
C ARG A 85 -27.14 12.95 -4.68
N ILE A 86 -26.99 11.93 -3.83
CA ILE A 86 -25.70 11.25 -3.61
C ILE A 86 -25.24 10.56 -4.90
N LYS A 87 -26.14 9.83 -5.57
CA LYS A 87 -25.84 9.17 -6.84
C LYS A 87 -25.40 10.18 -7.91
N GLU A 88 -26.08 11.33 -8.04
CA GLU A 88 -25.69 12.40 -8.97
C GLU A 88 -24.25 12.91 -8.73
N ARG A 89 -23.82 13.03 -7.47
CA ARG A 89 -22.44 13.41 -7.13
C ARG A 89 -21.43 12.31 -7.41
N LEU A 90 -21.84 11.05 -7.27
CA LEU A 90 -20.99 9.88 -7.45
C LEU A 90 -20.80 9.49 -8.92
N THR A 91 -21.85 9.56 -9.74
CA THR A 91 -21.86 9.19 -11.17
C THR A 91 -20.63 9.66 -11.97
N PRO A 92 -20.18 10.93 -11.91
CA PRO A 92 -19.03 11.36 -12.71
C PRO A 92 -17.69 10.73 -12.28
N LEU A 93 -17.63 10.13 -11.09
CA LEU A 93 -16.41 9.52 -10.53
C LEU A 93 -16.32 8.03 -10.84
N LEU A 94 -17.48 7.36 -10.98
CA LEU A 94 -17.56 5.91 -11.18
C LEU A 94 -16.68 5.38 -12.33
N PRO A 95 -16.63 5.99 -13.53
CA PRO A 95 -15.83 5.47 -14.65
C PRO A 95 -14.33 5.37 -14.37
N TYR A 96 -13.86 6.02 -13.30
CA TYR A 96 -12.46 6.02 -12.91
C TYR A 96 -12.19 5.14 -11.69
N ILE A 97 -13.16 4.33 -11.24
CA ILE A 97 -12.96 3.28 -10.25
C ILE A 97 -12.82 1.95 -10.99
N ASP A 98 -11.68 1.29 -10.81
CA ASP A 98 -11.35 0.06 -11.51
C ASP A 98 -11.93 -1.17 -10.80
N LEU A 99 -13.21 -1.45 -11.05
CA LEU A 99 -13.89 -2.62 -10.51
C LEU A 99 -13.18 -3.94 -10.84
N ARG A 100 -12.40 -3.99 -11.93
CA ARG A 100 -11.73 -5.21 -12.40
C ARG A 100 -10.69 -5.73 -11.40
N ILE A 101 -10.14 -4.86 -10.55
CA ILE A 101 -9.11 -5.22 -9.56
C ILE A 101 -9.65 -5.34 -8.12
N ILE A 102 -10.94 -5.06 -7.89
CA ILE A 102 -11.62 -5.27 -6.59
C ILE A 102 -12.03 -6.73 -6.44
N ASP A 103 -11.98 -7.28 -5.22
CA ASP A 103 -12.41 -8.66 -4.93
C ASP A 103 -13.89 -8.88 -5.36
N PRO A 104 -14.21 -9.95 -6.11
CA PRO A 104 -15.58 -10.21 -6.55
C PRO A 104 -16.61 -10.27 -5.42
N ASP A 105 -16.26 -10.81 -4.25
CA ASP A 105 -17.15 -10.89 -3.10
C ASP A 105 -17.50 -9.48 -2.60
N GLU A 106 -16.54 -8.55 -2.66
CA GLU A 106 -16.76 -7.13 -2.32
C GLU A 106 -17.67 -6.45 -3.34
N ILE A 107 -17.55 -6.80 -4.62
CA ILE A 107 -18.42 -6.27 -5.68
C ILE A 107 -19.86 -6.68 -5.44
N VAL A 108 -20.13 -7.99 -5.30
CA VAL A 108 -21.48 -8.55 -5.07
C VAL A 108 -22.11 -7.94 -3.82
N ASN A 109 -21.37 -7.94 -2.71
CA ASN A 109 -21.95 -7.62 -1.41
C ASN A 109 -22.11 -6.12 -1.17
N LYS A 110 -21.30 -5.27 -1.82
CA LYS A 110 -21.24 -3.83 -1.50
C LYS A 110 -21.42 -2.90 -2.68
N LEU A 111 -20.90 -3.25 -3.86
CA LEU A 111 -20.76 -2.30 -4.98
C LEU A 111 -21.87 -2.41 -6.04
N GLU A 112 -22.41 -3.59 -6.31
CA GLU A 112 -23.45 -3.79 -7.33
C GLU A 112 -24.63 -2.79 -7.24
N PRO A 113 -25.17 -2.45 -6.05
CA PRO A 113 -26.29 -1.50 -5.95
C PRO A 113 -25.93 -0.04 -6.32
N LEU A 114 -24.65 0.29 -6.37
CA LEU A 114 -24.13 1.65 -6.52
C LEU A 114 -23.55 1.93 -7.91
N PHE A 115 -23.37 0.90 -8.74
CA PHE A 115 -22.77 1.01 -10.06
C PHE A 115 -23.75 0.63 -11.18
N PRO A 116 -23.58 1.17 -12.40
CA PRO A 116 -24.27 0.68 -13.59
C PRO A 116 -23.99 -0.80 -13.84
N SER A 117 -25.02 -1.55 -14.21
CA SER A 117 -24.94 -3.00 -14.48
C SER A 117 -23.93 -3.35 -15.58
N GLU A 118 -23.74 -2.47 -16.56
CA GLU A 118 -22.73 -2.63 -17.62
C GLU A 118 -21.30 -2.68 -17.06
N MET A 119 -20.96 -1.75 -16.16
CA MET A 119 -19.64 -1.71 -15.52
C MET A 119 -19.38 -2.95 -14.66
N ILE A 120 -20.40 -3.43 -13.95
CA ILE A 120 -20.34 -4.66 -13.16
C ILE A 120 -20.10 -5.87 -14.07
N THR A 121 -20.88 -5.97 -15.16
CA THR A 121 -20.76 -7.07 -16.13
C THR A 121 -19.37 -7.11 -16.75
N ASP A 122 -18.83 -5.96 -17.14
CA ASP A 122 -17.50 -5.86 -17.74
C ASP A 122 -16.39 -6.23 -16.75
N ALA A 123 -16.54 -5.87 -15.47
CA ALA A 123 -15.62 -6.29 -14.42
C ALA A 123 -15.59 -7.83 -14.27
N TYR A 124 -16.76 -8.47 -14.25
CA TYR A 124 -16.84 -9.93 -14.19
C TYR A 124 -16.27 -10.61 -15.44
N ARG A 125 -16.57 -10.11 -16.65
CA ARG A 125 -16.00 -10.64 -17.90
C ARG A 125 -14.47 -10.59 -17.87
N PHE A 126 -13.91 -9.44 -17.48
CA PHE A 126 -12.47 -9.29 -17.33
C PHE A 126 -11.88 -10.31 -16.33
N ARG A 127 -12.52 -10.51 -15.19
CA ARG A 127 -12.08 -11.50 -14.19
C ARG A 127 -12.11 -12.93 -14.73
N ILE A 128 -13.12 -13.28 -15.53
CA ILE A 128 -13.21 -14.60 -16.18
C ILE A 128 -12.07 -14.77 -17.19
N GLU A 129 -11.80 -13.76 -18.01
CA GLU A 129 -10.66 -13.76 -18.94
C GLU A 129 -9.32 -13.90 -18.22
N LYS A 130 -9.22 -13.31 -17.03
CA LYS A 130 -8.03 -13.28 -16.17
C LYS A 130 -8.04 -14.29 -15.03
N LYS A 131 -8.86 -15.35 -15.11
CA LYS A 131 -9.08 -16.30 -13.99
C LYS A 131 -7.82 -17.00 -13.45
N HIS A 132 -6.74 -17.03 -14.22
CA HIS A 132 -5.47 -17.62 -13.82
C HIS A 132 -4.44 -16.58 -13.34
N GLU A 133 -4.75 -15.29 -13.47
CA GLU A 133 -3.90 -14.19 -13.06
C GLU A 133 -4.34 -13.67 -11.68
N LYS A 134 -3.40 -13.65 -10.74
CA LYS A 134 -3.61 -12.98 -9.46
C LYS A 134 -3.35 -11.48 -9.62
N LEU A 135 -4.40 -10.69 -9.45
CA LEU A 135 -4.38 -9.24 -9.58
C LEU A 135 -4.00 -8.57 -8.26
N GLN A 136 -3.38 -7.41 -8.36
CA GLN A 136 -3.17 -6.53 -7.22
C GLN A 136 -4.40 -5.63 -7.05
N PRO A 137 -4.97 -5.50 -5.85
CA PRO A 137 -6.16 -4.66 -5.61
C PRO A 137 -5.84 -3.15 -5.58
N MET A 138 -4.76 -2.74 -6.25
CA MET A 138 -4.26 -1.37 -6.30
C MET A 138 -3.53 -1.11 -7.63
N ARG A 139 -3.62 0.11 -8.16
CA ARG A 139 -2.95 0.52 -9.40
C ARG A 139 -1.43 0.62 -9.23
N GLY A 140 -0.69 0.13 -10.23
CA GLY A 140 0.78 0.19 -10.27
C GLY A 140 1.43 -0.66 -9.18
N ARG A 141 2.54 -0.19 -8.59
CA ARG A 141 3.20 -0.82 -7.44
C ARG A 141 2.67 -0.23 -6.13
N LEU A 142 2.62 -1.03 -5.07
CA LEU A 142 2.38 -0.53 -3.72
C LEU A 142 3.38 0.58 -3.37
N ILE A 143 2.83 1.66 -2.83
CA ILE A 143 3.58 2.81 -2.34
C ILE A 143 3.05 3.20 -0.96
N PHE A 144 3.95 3.61 -0.08
CA PHE A 144 3.66 3.90 1.31
C PHE A 144 4.73 4.85 1.85
N LYS A 145 4.44 5.52 2.97
CA LYS A 145 5.45 6.29 3.69
C LYS A 145 5.97 5.43 4.84
N TRP A 146 7.18 5.72 5.30
CA TRP A 146 7.67 5.13 6.54
C TRP A 146 6.91 5.75 7.73
N LYS A 147 6.53 4.93 8.72
CA LYS A 147 5.89 5.42 9.95
C LYS A 147 6.75 6.49 10.63
N ASN A 148 6.15 7.37 11.42
CA ASN A 148 6.85 8.47 12.11
C ASN A 148 7.47 9.53 11.17
N PHE A 149 7.08 9.55 9.88
CA PHE A 149 7.39 10.68 9.01
C PHE A 149 6.78 11.97 9.58
N GLY A 150 7.60 13.01 9.72
CA GLY A 150 7.21 14.28 10.35
C GLY A 150 7.25 14.29 11.87
N ASN A 151 7.60 13.17 12.52
CA ASN A 151 7.87 13.13 13.96
C ASN A 151 9.37 13.26 14.21
N ASP A 152 9.85 14.51 14.30
CA ASP A 152 11.28 14.81 14.41
C ASP A 152 11.90 14.30 15.73
N LEU A 153 11.11 14.28 16.82
CA LEU A 153 11.54 13.74 18.11
C LEU A 153 11.83 12.24 18.01
N TRP A 154 10.89 11.46 17.48
CA TRP A 154 11.07 10.01 17.30
C TRP A 154 12.26 9.68 16.39
N GLN A 155 12.42 10.44 15.31
CA GLN A 155 13.52 10.28 14.36
C GLN A 155 14.89 10.58 15.00
N ALA A 156 14.97 11.63 15.82
CA ALA A 156 16.19 11.98 16.56
C ALA A 156 16.56 10.89 17.58
N GLU A 157 15.59 10.43 18.37
CA GLU A 157 15.78 9.40 19.39
C GLU A 157 16.19 8.05 18.80
N ASN A 158 15.54 7.64 17.70
CA ASN A 158 15.84 6.38 17.02
C ASN A 158 17.01 6.48 16.03
N ARG A 159 17.49 7.70 15.75
CA ARG A 159 18.57 7.99 14.81
C ARG A 159 18.29 7.41 13.41
N LEU A 160 17.03 7.51 13.02
CA LEU A 160 16.46 7.12 11.74
C LEU A 160 15.84 8.37 11.11
N TYR A 161 16.26 8.72 9.92
CA TYR A 161 15.84 9.94 9.23
C TYR A 161 15.00 9.60 8.01
N ILE A 162 13.77 10.11 7.99
CA ILE A 162 12.81 9.91 6.93
C ILE A 162 12.75 11.20 6.11
N SER A 163 12.97 11.08 4.80
CA SER A 163 13.07 12.19 3.87
C SER A 163 12.30 11.89 2.58
N ASN A 164 12.33 12.82 1.63
CA ASN A 164 11.63 12.67 0.34
C ASN A 164 10.14 12.38 0.53
N ASN A 165 9.46 13.20 1.35
CA ASN A 165 8.03 13.09 1.65
C ASN A 165 7.61 11.71 2.22
N GLY A 166 8.46 11.08 3.02
CA GLY A 166 8.18 9.78 3.63
C GLY A 166 8.70 8.58 2.84
N PHE A 167 9.21 8.76 1.61
CA PHE A 167 9.59 7.65 0.72
C PHE A 167 11.07 7.24 0.80
N THR A 168 11.86 7.84 1.69
CA THR A 168 13.27 7.50 1.85
C THR A 168 13.62 7.43 3.32
N ILE A 169 14.26 6.35 3.74
CA ILE A 169 14.72 6.15 5.12
C ILE A 169 16.23 5.96 5.13
N GLY A 170 16.91 6.64 6.05
CA GLY A 170 18.35 6.47 6.29
C GLY A 170 18.66 6.37 7.77
N ALA A 171 19.71 5.63 8.12
CA ALA A 171 20.21 5.56 9.48
C ALA A 171 21.31 6.61 9.73
N ASP A 172 21.51 7.01 10.97
CA ASP A 172 22.70 7.77 11.37
C ASP A 172 23.97 6.92 11.14
N PRO A 173 25.06 7.49 10.57
CA PRO A 173 26.34 6.80 10.38
C PRO A 173 26.92 6.16 11.64
N LYS A 174 26.67 6.73 12.83
CA LYS A 174 27.17 6.23 14.12
C LYS A 174 26.19 5.28 14.81
N LEU A 175 25.03 4.98 14.21
CA LEU A 175 24.07 4.01 14.75
C LEU A 175 24.67 2.60 14.67
N LYS A 176 25.05 2.03 15.83
CA LYS A 176 25.74 0.73 15.91
C LYS A 176 24.80 -0.47 15.85
N ASN A 177 23.61 -0.33 16.41
CA ASN A 177 22.59 -1.38 16.49
C ASN A 177 21.59 -1.22 15.36
N TYR A 178 20.99 -2.34 14.95
CA TYR A 178 19.90 -2.30 13.98
C TYR A 178 18.70 -1.55 14.56
N LYS A 179 18.11 -0.70 13.73
CA LYS A 179 16.81 -0.09 14.00
C LYS A 179 15.88 -0.42 12.85
N SER A 180 14.67 -0.79 13.23
CA SER A 180 13.67 -1.26 12.29
C SER A 180 12.46 -0.34 12.29
N ILE A 181 11.75 -0.34 11.17
CA ILE A 181 10.62 0.55 10.95
C ILE A 181 9.67 -0.09 9.93
N MET A 182 8.37 0.11 10.15
CA MET A 182 7.31 -0.28 9.24
C MET A 182 6.92 0.84 8.28
N GLY A 183 6.36 0.46 7.14
CA GLY A 183 5.52 1.35 6.35
C GLY A 183 4.21 1.70 7.06
N ASP A 184 3.57 2.79 6.63
CA ASP A 184 2.26 3.23 7.09
C ASP A 184 1.09 2.54 6.38
N LEU A 185 1.37 1.66 5.42
CA LEU A 185 0.37 0.87 4.70
C LEU A 185 0.20 -0.50 5.33
N THR A 186 -1.03 -0.84 5.69
CA THR A 186 -1.44 -2.20 6.03
C THR A 186 -1.75 -2.97 4.74
N ILE A 187 -1.17 -4.16 4.60
CA ILE A 187 -1.48 -5.13 3.54
C ILE A 187 -2.37 -6.20 4.16
N LYS A 188 -3.56 -6.38 3.60
CA LYS A 188 -4.59 -7.31 4.08
C LYS A 188 -5.53 -7.72 2.95
N GLY A 189 -6.34 -8.75 3.21
CA GLY A 189 -7.29 -9.29 2.24
C GLY A 189 -6.63 -10.24 1.25
N LYS A 190 -7.22 -10.36 0.05
CA LYS A 190 -6.80 -11.32 -0.99
C LYS A 190 -5.92 -10.69 -2.06
N GLY A 191 -5.24 -11.54 -2.83
CA GLY A 191 -4.49 -11.18 -4.03
C GLY A 191 -2.98 -10.99 -3.83
N ILE A 192 -2.33 -10.44 -4.86
CA ILE A 192 -0.88 -10.20 -4.87
C ILE A 192 -0.56 -8.73 -4.67
N HIS A 193 0.41 -8.44 -3.80
CA HIS A 193 0.88 -7.12 -3.44
C HIS A 193 2.35 -6.97 -3.80
N ARG A 194 2.71 -5.95 -4.59
CA ARG A 194 4.09 -5.78 -5.10
C ARG A 194 4.63 -4.38 -4.89
N TRP A 195 5.85 -4.25 -4.37
CA TRP A 195 6.57 -2.97 -4.30
C TRP A 195 8.07 -3.17 -4.51
N ASP A 196 8.73 -2.05 -4.79
CA ASP A 196 10.14 -2.03 -5.15
C ASP A 196 10.91 -1.00 -4.29
N ILE A 197 12.07 -1.41 -3.75
CA ILE A 197 12.92 -0.56 -2.90
C ILE A 197 14.31 -0.46 -3.51
N LEU A 198 14.76 0.77 -3.76
CA LEU A 198 16.13 1.10 -4.18
C LEU A 198 17.08 1.13 -2.99
N VAL A 199 18.22 0.46 -3.12
CA VAL A 199 19.34 0.54 -2.17
C VAL A 199 20.17 1.78 -2.49
N VAL A 200 19.94 2.87 -1.76
CA VAL A 200 20.62 4.16 -1.98
C VAL A 200 22.02 4.16 -1.38
N ASN A 201 22.19 3.54 -0.21
CA ASN A 201 23.48 3.37 0.44
C ASN A 201 23.49 2.08 1.29
N LEU A 202 24.62 1.38 1.30
CA LEU A 202 24.79 0.11 1.99
C LEU A 202 26.15 0.09 2.71
N ASN A 203 26.13 0.32 4.03
CA ASN A 203 27.33 0.38 4.86
C ASN A 203 27.49 -0.84 5.80
N ASP A 204 26.44 -1.65 5.92
CA ASP A 204 26.36 -2.91 6.67
C ASP A 204 25.17 -3.69 6.09
N THR A 205 24.88 -4.89 6.60
CA THR A 205 23.70 -5.63 6.15
C THR A 205 22.44 -4.78 6.33
N ILE A 206 21.56 -4.79 5.35
CA ILE A 206 20.21 -4.23 5.45
C ILE A 206 19.23 -5.39 5.34
N TYR A 207 18.09 -5.30 5.99
CA TYR A 207 17.01 -6.27 5.86
C TYR A 207 15.76 -5.58 5.33
N ILE A 208 15.09 -6.21 4.36
CA ILE A 208 13.89 -5.69 3.70
C ILE A 208 12.84 -6.79 3.60
N GLY A 209 11.59 -6.52 3.97
CA GLY A 209 10.50 -7.45 3.74
C GLY A 209 9.20 -7.04 4.41
N ILE A 210 8.62 -7.96 5.18
CA ILE A 210 7.32 -7.80 5.84
C ILE A 210 7.35 -8.22 7.30
N CYS A 211 6.43 -7.69 8.10
CA CYS A 211 6.19 -8.13 9.48
C CYS A 211 4.70 -8.02 9.83
N GLY A 212 4.29 -8.66 10.92
CA GLY A 212 3.02 -8.33 11.57
C GLY A 212 3.06 -6.95 12.23
N PHE A 213 2.00 -6.58 12.95
CA PHE A 213 2.04 -5.39 13.81
C PHE A 213 3.00 -5.64 14.98
N GLU A 214 3.97 -4.77 15.17
CA GLU A 214 4.96 -4.85 16.25
C GLU A 214 5.27 -3.45 16.79
N GLU A 215 5.32 -3.31 18.11
CA GLU A 215 5.77 -2.07 18.77
C GLU A 215 7.30 -2.01 18.88
N GLU A 216 7.92 -3.18 19.09
CA GLU A 216 9.36 -3.35 19.21
C GLU A 216 9.88 -4.39 18.22
N PHE A 217 11.08 -4.14 17.69
CA PHE A 217 11.68 -5.03 16.69
C PHE A 217 12.98 -5.63 17.18
N ASN A 218 13.00 -6.95 17.27
CA ASN A 218 14.24 -7.70 17.27
C ASN A 218 14.89 -7.65 15.88
N LYS A 219 16.22 -7.73 15.83
CA LYS A 219 16.94 -7.78 14.56
C LYS A 219 16.54 -9.07 13.82
N PRO A 220 16.38 -9.05 12.48
CA PRO A 220 16.24 -10.27 11.70
C PRO A 220 17.36 -11.28 12.00
N GLY A 221 16.94 -12.51 12.34
CA GLY A 221 17.82 -13.60 12.80
C GLY A 221 17.95 -13.75 14.32
N ASP A 222 17.53 -12.76 15.11
CA ASP A 222 17.54 -12.85 16.58
C ASP A 222 16.28 -13.58 17.09
N LYS A 223 16.39 -14.18 18.28
CA LYS A 223 15.23 -14.79 18.97
C LYS A 223 14.18 -13.72 19.24
N GLY A 224 12.97 -13.91 18.70
CA GLY A 224 11.86 -12.97 18.85
C GLY A 224 11.66 -12.03 17.66
N PHE A 225 12.36 -12.22 16.53
CA PHE A 225 11.95 -11.56 15.28
C PHE A 225 10.69 -12.21 14.71
N HIS A 226 9.67 -11.40 14.43
CA HIS A 226 8.33 -11.85 13.97
C HIS A 226 7.99 -11.36 12.55
N GLY A 227 8.99 -11.33 11.67
CA GLY A 227 8.81 -10.94 10.26
C GLY A 227 9.47 -11.90 9.28
N TRP A 228 9.51 -11.48 8.02
CA TRP A 228 10.17 -12.15 6.90
C TRP A 228 10.97 -11.12 6.12
N ALA A 229 12.29 -11.28 6.05
CA ALA A 229 13.14 -10.27 5.43
C ALA A 229 14.28 -10.89 4.62
N LEU A 230 14.62 -10.25 3.50
CA LEU A 230 15.84 -10.50 2.74
C LEU A 230 16.96 -9.58 3.24
N GLY A 231 18.04 -10.20 3.71
CA GLY A 231 19.30 -9.54 4.02
C GLY A 231 20.11 -9.24 2.76
N SER A 232 20.87 -8.14 2.76
CA SER A 232 21.79 -7.81 1.66
C SER A 232 22.91 -8.82 1.49
N ASP A 233 23.16 -9.64 2.51
CA ASP A 233 24.04 -10.79 2.47
C ASP A 233 23.47 -11.96 1.64
N GLY A 234 22.23 -11.88 1.14
CA GLY A 234 21.60 -12.90 0.31
C GLY A 234 20.85 -13.99 1.09
N TYR A 235 20.75 -13.83 2.41
CA TYR A 235 19.96 -14.70 3.28
C TYR A 235 18.54 -14.16 3.46
N ILE A 236 17.60 -15.07 3.58
CA ILE A 236 16.21 -14.78 3.97
C ILE A 236 16.02 -15.20 5.43
N TYR A 237 15.35 -14.37 6.21
CA TYR A 237 15.22 -14.49 7.67
C TYR A 237 13.76 -14.52 8.08
N ASN A 238 13.39 -15.41 8.99
CA ASN A 238 12.09 -15.41 9.65
C ASN A 238 12.21 -15.83 11.13
N LYS A 239 11.07 -15.89 11.85
CA LYS A 239 11.03 -16.28 13.27
C LYS A 239 11.71 -17.63 13.56
N ARG A 240 11.62 -18.57 12.61
CA ARG A 240 12.01 -19.97 12.81
C ARG A 240 13.45 -20.23 12.36
N ASP A 241 13.93 -19.53 11.34
CA ASP A 241 15.24 -19.82 10.74
C ASP A 241 15.74 -18.72 9.78
N TRP A 242 16.97 -18.89 9.28
CA TRP A 242 17.50 -18.21 8.11
C TRP A 242 17.95 -19.21 7.05
N LYS A 243 17.79 -18.86 5.77
CA LYS A 243 18.16 -19.72 4.64
C LYS A 243 18.89 -18.93 3.58
N TRP A 244 19.87 -19.54 2.93
CA TRP A 244 20.52 -18.94 1.77
C TRP A 244 19.54 -18.83 0.60
N ASN A 245 19.35 -17.63 0.06
CA ASN A 245 18.51 -17.37 -1.11
C ASN A 245 19.31 -16.94 -2.33
N SER A 246 20.62 -16.67 -2.19
CA SER A 246 21.50 -16.13 -3.27
C SER A 246 21.01 -14.84 -3.93
N SER A 247 20.15 -14.10 -3.25
CA SER A 247 19.68 -12.76 -3.65
C SER A 247 20.52 -11.69 -2.97
N VAL A 248 21.84 -11.76 -3.15
CA VAL A 248 22.78 -10.74 -2.66
C VAL A 248 22.52 -9.44 -3.42
N TYR A 249 22.54 -8.31 -2.72
CA TYR A 249 22.31 -7.01 -3.34
C TYR A 249 23.25 -5.93 -2.80
N LYS A 250 23.45 -4.89 -3.61
CA LYS A 250 24.38 -3.78 -3.36
C LYS A 250 23.74 -2.42 -3.67
N ILE A 251 24.52 -1.36 -3.45
CA ILE A 251 24.13 0.01 -3.80
C ILE A 251 23.72 0.08 -5.27
N GLY A 252 22.57 0.70 -5.54
CA GLY A 252 22.00 0.86 -6.87
C GLY A 252 21.02 -0.24 -7.27
N ASP A 253 20.99 -1.38 -6.56
CA ASP A 253 20.04 -2.45 -6.86
C ASP A 253 18.63 -2.10 -6.41
N VAL A 254 17.65 -2.63 -7.15
CA VAL A 254 16.23 -2.57 -6.84
C VAL A 254 15.79 -3.91 -6.28
N ILE A 255 15.29 -3.90 -5.05
CA ILE A 255 14.73 -5.07 -4.39
C ILE A 255 13.25 -5.13 -4.70
N ASN A 256 12.79 -6.22 -5.28
CA ASN A 256 11.40 -6.49 -5.58
C ASN A 256 10.81 -7.36 -4.48
N ILE A 257 9.68 -6.93 -3.92
CA ILE A 257 8.95 -7.69 -2.92
C ILE A 257 7.58 -8.02 -3.50
N ILE A 258 7.20 -9.29 -3.42
CA ILE A 258 5.91 -9.80 -3.89
C ILE A 258 5.31 -10.62 -2.75
N VAL A 259 4.16 -10.20 -2.26
CA VAL A 259 3.37 -10.96 -1.29
C VAL A 259 2.13 -11.49 -1.96
N ASP A 260 1.88 -12.79 -1.81
CA ASP A 260 0.68 -13.47 -2.22
C ASP A 260 -0.13 -13.81 -0.95
N MET A 261 -1.16 -13.02 -0.67
CA MET A 261 -1.98 -13.18 0.52
C MET A 261 -2.90 -14.39 0.42
N ASP A 262 -3.25 -14.85 -0.80
CA ASP A 262 -4.09 -16.04 -0.96
C ASP A 262 -3.36 -17.32 -0.54
N SER A 263 -2.06 -17.40 -0.82
CA SER A 263 -1.22 -18.54 -0.45
C SER A 263 -0.35 -18.29 0.79
N ASN A 264 -0.41 -17.09 1.38
CA ASN A 264 0.49 -16.65 2.44
C ASN A 264 1.97 -16.85 2.12
N HIS A 265 2.39 -16.46 0.90
CA HIS A 265 3.77 -16.55 0.44
C HIS A 265 4.38 -15.17 0.20
N CYS A 266 5.68 -15.03 0.47
CA CYS A 266 6.45 -13.83 0.17
C CYS A 266 7.66 -14.23 -0.66
N TYR A 267 7.88 -13.49 -1.74
CA TYR A 267 8.95 -13.69 -2.68
C TYR A 267 9.80 -12.42 -2.77
N PHE A 268 11.10 -12.63 -2.91
CA PHE A 268 12.06 -11.58 -3.08
C PHE A 268 12.77 -11.72 -4.42
N GLY A 269 13.16 -10.59 -4.99
CA GLY A 269 14.04 -10.54 -6.14
C GLY A 269 14.92 -9.30 -6.13
N VAL A 270 15.95 -9.35 -6.95
CA VAL A 270 16.90 -8.24 -7.15
C VAL A 270 16.94 -7.94 -8.63
N ASN A 271 16.71 -6.68 -9.00
CA ASN A 271 16.69 -6.20 -10.39
C ASN A 271 15.77 -7.05 -11.29
N ASN A 272 14.56 -7.33 -10.81
CA ASN A 272 13.52 -8.16 -11.43
C ASN A 272 13.85 -9.66 -11.58
N ASN A 273 14.97 -10.14 -11.02
CA ASN A 273 15.24 -11.57 -10.92
C ASN A 273 14.56 -12.14 -9.66
N ILE A 274 13.27 -12.47 -9.79
CA ILE A 274 12.43 -12.99 -8.69
C ILE A 274 12.77 -14.45 -8.42
N ARG A 275 12.98 -14.78 -7.13
CA ARG A 275 13.12 -16.15 -6.68
C ARG A 275 11.84 -16.65 -6.05
N TYR A 276 11.20 -17.61 -6.72
CA TYR A 276 9.98 -18.27 -6.25
C TYR A 276 10.27 -19.39 -5.25
N GLU A 277 11.22 -19.15 -4.33
CA GLU A 277 11.43 -20.05 -3.21
C GLU A 277 10.41 -19.76 -2.13
N ASN A 278 9.72 -20.80 -1.67
CA ASN A 278 8.72 -20.66 -0.64
C ASN A 278 9.40 -20.50 0.73
N PHE A 279 9.48 -19.26 1.22
CA PHE A 279 10.10 -18.94 2.51
C PHE A 279 9.14 -18.30 3.51
N GLY A 280 7.96 -17.96 3.02
CA GLY A 280 6.89 -17.42 3.80
C GLY A 280 5.81 -18.44 3.98
N HIS A 281 5.56 -18.85 5.21
CA HIS A 281 4.38 -19.62 5.55
C HIS A 281 3.79 -19.01 6.81
N SER A 282 2.46 -18.89 6.84
CA SER A 282 1.72 -18.49 8.03
C SER A 282 2.03 -17.06 8.52
N PHE A 283 2.09 -16.09 7.61
CA PHE A 283 2.00 -14.68 8.01
C PHE A 283 0.61 -14.38 8.61
N PRO A 284 0.47 -13.38 9.49
CA PRO A 284 -0.86 -12.92 9.92
C PRO A 284 -1.66 -12.31 8.75
N ASP A 285 -2.97 -12.21 8.92
CA ASP A 285 -3.90 -11.65 7.92
C ASP A 285 -3.65 -10.15 7.63
N GLU A 286 -2.95 -9.47 8.55
CA GLU A 286 -2.51 -8.10 8.39
C GLU A 286 -0.99 -8.00 8.57
N ILE A 287 -0.31 -7.51 7.53
CA ILE A 287 1.14 -7.31 7.52
C ILE A 287 1.50 -5.90 7.08
N TYR A 288 2.75 -5.52 7.34
CA TYR A 288 3.32 -4.22 7.01
C TYR A 288 4.62 -4.40 6.24
N PRO A 289 4.91 -3.54 5.24
CA PRO A 289 6.25 -3.41 4.70
C PRO A 289 7.23 -3.04 5.82
N PHE A 290 8.43 -3.62 5.77
CA PHE A 290 9.39 -3.58 6.86
C PHE A 290 10.82 -3.39 6.34
N VAL A 291 11.61 -2.59 7.07
CA VAL A 291 13.06 -2.54 6.88
C VAL A 291 13.79 -2.47 8.21
N SER A 292 15.03 -2.97 8.22
CA SER A 292 15.97 -2.82 9.34
C SER A 292 17.35 -2.44 8.82
N LEU A 293 17.92 -1.35 9.35
CA LEU A 293 19.17 -0.76 8.87
C LEU A 293 19.95 -0.07 9.99
N LYS A 294 21.23 0.22 9.73
CA LYS A 294 22.14 0.92 10.65
C LYS A 294 23.29 1.60 9.88
N ARG A 295 24.18 2.28 10.59
CA ARG A 295 25.47 2.78 10.08
C ARG A 295 25.40 3.62 8.79
N GLY A 296 24.42 4.50 8.63
CA GLY A 296 24.36 5.34 7.41
C GLY A 296 23.78 4.65 6.18
N SER A 297 23.36 3.38 6.29
CA SER A 297 22.59 2.70 5.24
C SER A 297 21.31 3.48 4.92
N LYS A 298 20.87 3.42 3.65
CA LYS A 298 19.76 4.23 3.14
C LYS A 298 18.98 3.51 2.06
N LEU A 299 17.66 3.57 2.15
CA LEU A 299 16.72 2.96 1.21
C LEU A 299 15.71 3.98 0.70
N ARG A 300 15.22 3.78 -0.52
CA ARG A 300 14.17 4.60 -1.13
C ARG A 300 13.09 3.70 -1.74
N LEU A 301 11.84 3.95 -1.40
CA LEU A 301 10.71 3.32 -2.08
C LEU A 301 10.59 3.88 -3.50
N ILE A 302 10.42 3.00 -4.49
CA ILE A 302 10.23 3.40 -5.88
C ILE A 302 8.74 3.52 -6.17
N SER A 303 8.37 4.65 -6.75
CA SER A 303 7.04 4.89 -7.30
C SER A 303 7.18 5.16 -8.79
N TYR A 304 6.39 4.48 -9.60
CA TYR A 304 6.33 4.67 -11.05
C TYR A 304 5.22 5.66 -11.40
#